data_AF-F8KTD0-F1
#
_entry.id   AF-F8KTD0-F1
#
_cell.length_a   1.000
_cell.length_b   1.000
_cell.length_c   1.000
_cell.angle_alpha   90.00
_cell.angle_beta   90.00
_cell.angle_gamma   90.00
#
_symmetry.space_group_name_H-M   'P 1'
#
loop_
_entity.id
_entity.type
_entity.pdbx_description
1 polymer ?
#
loop_
_entity_poly.entity_id
_entity_poly.type
_entity_poly.pdbx_seq_one_letter_code
_entity_poly.pdbx_strand_id
1 'polypeptide(L)'
;MIEDAPHTYPKDFYVLNPSFLAHTLYTNPTPKHFLGVEFMPYSLAFNAPTKPPKPSIFNLFLSFGGSQHALPFYTQALKILEQTPLNVQVIAPLELVSILQANHPPNPKRTYHVGLSLAQIATCMHQSDVALLGAGGMLYEAILARMPILSIPLASNQLPQWQALSKQGACWASSWDHLLTDLQNLSLEARTRMQHAQERLKIGSQLQNTLQEIFHASI
;
A
#
# COMPACT_ATOMS: atom_id res chain seq x y z
N MET A 1 20.28 9.18 3.01
CA MET A 1 20.66 8.40 4.20
C MET A 1 21.07 7.03 3.68
N ILE A 2 22.29 6.61 3.97
CA ILE A 2 22.83 5.33 3.54
C ILE A 2 22.55 4.36 4.69
N GLU A 3 21.78 3.29 4.45
CA GLU A 3 21.34 2.38 5.54
C GLU A 3 22.43 1.42 6.02
N ASP A 4 23.58 1.35 5.32
CA ASP A 4 24.81 0.68 5.77
C ASP A 4 25.89 1.64 6.32
N ALA A 5 25.53 2.90 6.64
CA ALA A 5 26.38 3.76 7.48
C ALA A 5 26.72 3.00 8.77
N PRO A 6 27.94 3.14 9.36
CA PRO A 6 28.52 2.12 10.23
C PRO A 6 27.64 1.82 11.45
N HIS A 7 26.78 0.83 11.26
CA HIS A 7 26.02 0.19 12.30
C HIS A 7 26.91 -0.93 12.82
N THR A 8 27.13 -0.96 14.13
CA THR A 8 27.77 -2.10 14.80
C THR A 8 26.78 -3.27 14.81
N TYR A 9 26.48 -3.81 13.64
CA TYR A 9 25.81 -5.09 13.54
C TYR A 9 26.70 -6.18 14.18
N PRO A 10 26.11 -7.22 14.78
CA PRO A 10 26.87 -8.38 15.26
C PRO A 10 27.75 -8.99 14.16
N LYS A 11 28.77 -9.79 14.50
CA LYS A 11 29.64 -10.42 13.49
C LYS A 11 28.88 -11.36 12.54
N ASP A 12 27.77 -11.93 12.98
CA ASP A 12 26.93 -12.82 12.20
C ASP A 12 25.48 -12.32 12.21
N PHE A 13 25.08 -11.67 11.13
CA PHE A 13 23.76 -11.07 10.99
C PHE A 13 23.27 -11.16 9.55
N TYR A 14 21.96 -11.17 9.41
CA TYR A 14 21.26 -11.02 8.14
C TYR A 14 20.50 -9.70 8.14
N VAL A 15 20.45 -9.04 6.99
CA VAL A 15 19.68 -7.81 6.77
C VAL A 15 18.52 -8.14 5.85
N LEU A 16 17.31 -7.86 6.32
CA LEU A 16 16.09 -7.93 5.53
C LEU A 16 15.56 -6.52 5.35
N ASN A 17 15.66 -5.97 4.14
CA ASN A 17 15.02 -4.69 3.80
C ASN A 17 14.11 -4.91 2.59
N PRO A 18 12.80 -5.10 2.82
CA PRO A 18 11.89 -5.46 1.75
C PRO A 18 11.43 -4.26 0.90
N SER A 19 11.94 -3.07 1.17
CA SER A 19 11.50 -1.85 0.49
C SER A 19 11.81 -1.89 -1.01
N PHE A 20 10.93 -1.29 -1.82
CA PHE A 20 11.17 -1.18 -3.25
C PHE A 20 12.44 -0.38 -3.54
N LEU A 21 13.33 -0.94 -4.37
CA LEU A 21 14.68 -0.45 -4.64
C LEU A 21 15.60 -0.37 -3.42
N ALA A 22 15.37 -1.18 -2.38
CA ALA A 22 16.24 -1.21 -1.20
C ALA A 22 17.73 -1.38 -1.55
N HIS A 23 18.07 -2.12 -2.60
CA HIS A 23 19.46 -2.29 -3.07
C HIS A 23 20.18 -0.96 -3.37
N THR A 24 19.46 0.12 -3.68
CA THR A 24 20.04 1.45 -3.91
C THR A 24 20.42 2.19 -2.63
N LEU A 25 19.97 1.70 -1.47
CA LEU A 25 20.20 2.29 -0.15
C LEU A 25 21.46 1.77 0.54
N TYR A 26 22.09 0.73 -0.02
CA TYR A 26 23.27 0.04 0.53
C TYR A 26 24.46 0.20 -0.42
N THR A 27 25.59 0.67 0.09
CA THR A 27 26.82 0.85 -0.71
C THR A 27 27.63 -0.42 -0.86
N ASN A 28 27.63 -1.30 0.15
CA ASN A 28 28.40 -2.54 0.16
C ASN A 28 27.52 -3.74 0.56
N PRO A 29 26.51 -4.11 -0.25
CA PRO A 29 25.66 -5.26 0.06
C PRO A 29 26.48 -6.55 0.07
N THR A 30 26.22 -7.40 1.07
CA THR A 30 26.82 -8.74 1.19
C THR A 30 25.78 -9.82 0.83
N PRO A 31 26.17 -11.10 0.65
CA PRO A 31 25.20 -12.19 0.45
C PRO A 31 24.17 -12.36 1.58
N LYS A 32 24.40 -11.74 2.75
CA LYS A 32 23.46 -11.73 3.88
C LYS A 32 22.45 -10.57 3.83
N HIS A 33 22.47 -9.78 2.76
CA HIS A 33 21.53 -8.69 2.52
C HIS A 33 20.43 -9.13 1.55
N PHE A 34 19.21 -9.24 2.06
CA PHE A 34 18.00 -9.55 1.31
C PHE A 34 17.23 -8.26 1.08
N LEU A 35 17.50 -7.63 -0.06
CA LEU A 35 17.10 -6.25 -0.37
C LEU A 35 16.11 -6.23 -1.54
N GLY A 36 14.86 -5.84 -1.28
CA GLY A 36 13.85 -5.69 -2.33
C GLY A 36 12.52 -6.33 -2.00
N VAL A 37 11.52 -6.01 -2.82
CA VAL A 37 10.13 -6.41 -2.61
C VAL A 37 9.90 -7.91 -2.69
N GLU A 38 10.79 -8.65 -3.35
CA GLU A 38 10.80 -10.11 -3.38
C GLU A 38 10.95 -10.74 -1.98
N PHE A 39 11.46 -9.99 -1.00
CA PHE A 39 11.59 -10.41 0.39
C PHE A 39 10.54 -9.78 1.32
N MET A 40 9.51 -9.13 0.78
CA MET A 40 8.44 -8.51 1.57
C MET A 40 7.60 -9.55 2.31
N PRO A 41 7.46 -9.46 3.65
CA PRO A 41 6.50 -10.25 4.38
C PRO A 41 5.07 -9.80 4.06
N TYR A 42 4.21 -10.75 3.76
CA TYR A 42 2.83 -10.49 3.40
C TYR A 42 1.90 -11.63 3.79
N SER A 43 0.60 -11.35 3.87
CA SER A 43 -0.43 -12.37 4.05
C SER A 43 -0.97 -12.85 2.71
N LEU A 44 -1.01 -14.17 2.51
CA LEU A 44 -1.60 -14.79 1.32
C LEU A 44 -3.06 -14.38 1.08
N ALA A 45 -3.77 -13.88 2.10
CA ALA A 45 -5.13 -13.38 1.95
C ALA A 45 -5.23 -12.22 0.93
N PHE A 46 -4.16 -11.45 0.74
CA PHE A 46 -4.12 -10.37 -0.25
C PHE A 46 -3.83 -10.86 -1.67
N ASN A 47 -3.43 -12.11 -1.89
CA ASN A 47 -3.17 -12.59 -3.24
C ASN A 47 -4.49 -12.78 -4.00
N ALA A 48 -4.73 -11.92 -4.98
CA ALA A 48 -5.81 -12.10 -5.94
C ALA A 48 -5.25 -12.80 -7.19
N PRO A 49 -5.67 -14.04 -7.54
CA PRO A 49 -5.23 -14.69 -8.77
C PRO A 49 -5.70 -13.93 -10.01
N THR A 50 -6.91 -13.35 -9.97
CA THR A 50 -7.46 -12.49 -11.03
C THR A 50 -8.38 -11.43 -10.43
N LYS A 51 -8.23 -10.17 -10.84
CA LYS A 51 -9.16 -9.09 -10.51
C LYS A 51 -9.30 -8.13 -11.70
N PRO A 52 -10.01 -8.50 -12.77
CA PRO A 52 -10.13 -7.62 -13.93
C PRO A 52 -10.77 -6.28 -13.51
N PRO A 53 -10.26 -5.12 -13.96
CA PRO A 53 -10.85 -3.85 -13.59
C PRO A 53 -12.23 -3.72 -14.23
N LYS A 54 -13.21 -3.23 -13.46
CA LYS A 54 -14.56 -2.96 -14.00
C LYS A 54 -14.54 -1.75 -14.94
N PRO A 55 -15.52 -1.60 -15.88
CA PRO A 55 -15.57 -0.45 -16.79
C PRO A 55 -15.56 0.91 -16.07
N SER A 56 -16.29 1.01 -14.96
CA SER A 56 -16.41 2.22 -14.14
C SER A 56 -15.97 1.97 -12.70
N ILE A 57 -15.54 3.03 -12.03
CA ILE A 57 -15.17 3.02 -10.61
C ILE A 57 -16.42 3.38 -9.80
N PHE A 58 -16.81 2.50 -8.87
CA PHE A 58 -17.92 2.73 -7.95
C PHE A 58 -17.53 2.58 -6.49
N ASN A 59 -16.63 1.63 -6.19
CA ASN A 59 -16.22 1.32 -4.83
C ASN A 59 -14.76 1.73 -4.62
N LEU A 60 -14.52 2.59 -3.62
CA LEU A 60 -13.21 3.07 -3.23
C LEU A 60 -12.84 2.52 -1.85
N PHE A 61 -11.67 1.90 -1.77
CA PHE A 61 -11.03 1.53 -0.52
C PHE A 61 -10.20 2.72 -0.01
N LEU A 62 -10.40 3.14 1.24
CA LEU A 62 -9.68 4.26 1.86
C LEU A 62 -8.97 3.80 3.13
N SER A 63 -7.64 3.92 3.15
CA SER A 63 -6.86 3.77 4.38
C SER A 63 -5.54 4.53 4.33
N PHE A 64 -5.24 5.24 5.42
CA PHE A 64 -4.00 5.98 5.66
C PHE A 64 -3.21 5.43 6.85
N GLY A 65 -3.50 4.18 7.24
CA GLY A 65 -2.87 3.53 8.39
C GLY A 65 -3.57 3.81 9.72
N GLY A 66 -2.96 3.32 10.80
CA GLY A 66 -3.56 3.27 12.13
C GLY A 66 -3.08 4.33 13.13
N SER A 67 -2.19 5.24 12.75
CA SER A 67 -1.67 6.26 13.68
C SER A 67 -2.63 7.44 13.81
N GLN A 68 -2.62 8.15 14.95
CA GLN A 68 -3.35 9.41 15.12
C GLN A 68 -2.91 10.50 14.12
N HIS A 69 -1.65 10.46 13.68
CA HIS A 69 -1.15 11.35 12.62
C HIS A 69 -1.85 11.14 11.27
N ALA A 70 -2.57 10.03 11.07
CA ALA A 70 -3.34 9.78 9.87
C ALA A 70 -4.65 10.57 9.80
N LEU A 71 -5.16 11.05 10.94
CA LEU A 71 -6.49 11.68 11.05
C LEU A 71 -6.70 12.84 10.07
N PRO A 72 -5.79 13.83 9.94
CA PRO A 72 -5.99 14.95 9.02
C PRO A 72 -6.15 14.50 7.56
N PHE A 73 -5.46 13.44 7.16
CA PHE A 73 -5.53 12.89 5.80
C PHE A 73 -6.86 12.19 5.54
N TYR A 74 -7.39 11.44 6.52
CA TYR A 74 -8.75 10.89 6.42
C TYR A 74 -9.77 12.01 6.28
N THR A 75 -9.73 13.03 7.15
CA THR A 75 -10.65 14.17 7.11
C THR A 75 -10.61 14.87 5.74
N GLN A 76 -9.41 15.12 5.22
CA GLN A 76 -9.22 15.78 3.93
C GLN A 76 -9.74 14.92 2.77
N ALA A 77 -9.41 13.62 2.74
CA ALA A 77 -9.91 12.71 1.73
C ALA A 77 -11.44 12.63 1.72
N LEU A 78 -12.07 12.48 2.89
CA LEU A 78 -13.52 12.39 3.00
C LEU A 78 -14.21 13.67 2.50
N LYS A 79 -13.70 14.85 2.86
CA LYS A 79 -14.23 16.13 2.38
C LYS A 79 -14.16 16.26 0.85
N ILE A 80 -13.09 15.77 0.23
CA ILE A 80 -12.95 15.78 -1.23
C ILE A 80 -13.90 14.76 -1.86
N LEU A 81 -13.95 13.54 -1.32
CA LEU A 81 -14.74 12.43 -1.85
C LEU A 81 -16.25 12.62 -1.71
N GLU A 82 -16.71 13.48 -0.80
CA GLU A 82 -18.13 13.89 -0.68
C GLU A 82 -18.69 14.49 -1.99
N GLN A 83 -17.83 14.99 -2.87
CA GLN A 83 -18.21 15.54 -4.19
C GLN A 83 -18.39 14.45 -5.26
N THR A 84 -18.17 13.17 -4.92
CA THR A 84 -18.17 12.06 -5.86
C THR A 84 -19.36 11.13 -5.63
N PRO A 85 -19.79 10.37 -6.65
CA PRO A 85 -20.84 9.39 -6.47
C PRO A 85 -20.37 8.09 -5.81
N LEU A 86 -19.10 7.97 -5.44
CA LEU A 86 -18.45 6.73 -5.00
C LEU A 86 -18.97 6.21 -3.66
N ASN A 87 -18.99 4.89 -3.52
CA ASN A 87 -19.07 4.21 -2.24
C ASN A 87 -17.67 4.10 -1.64
N VAL A 88 -17.46 4.68 -0.46
CA VAL A 88 -16.17 4.74 0.22
C VAL A 88 -16.17 3.79 1.42
N GLN A 89 -15.33 2.76 1.37
CA GLN A 89 -15.03 1.88 2.49
C GLN A 89 -13.81 2.43 3.23
N VAL A 90 -14.01 2.95 4.43
CA VAL A 90 -12.97 3.52 5.29
C VAL A 90 -12.50 2.48 6.29
N ILE A 91 -11.23 2.08 6.21
CA ILE A 91 -10.62 1.11 7.12
C ILE A 91 -9.66 1.87 8.03
N ALA A 92 -10.03 2.02 9.30
CA ALA A 92 -9.26 2.76 10.30
C ALA A 92 -9.50 2.21 11.72
N PRO A 93 -8.61 2.51 12.70
CA PRO A 93 -8.83 2.18 14.10
C PRO A 93 -10.09 2.83 14.68
N LEU A 94 -10.63 2.22 15.74
CA LEU A 94 -11.88 2.66 16.38
C LEU A 94 -11.83 4.12 16.83
N GLU A 95 -10.69 4.57 17.36
CA GLU A 95 -10.50 5.93 17.85
C GLU A 95 -10.61 6.94 16.70
N LEU A 96 -10.04 6.63 15.53
CA LEU A 96 -10.14 7.49 14.35
C LEU A 96 -11.56 7.48 13.80
N VAL A 97 -12.18 6.31 13.67
CA VAL A 97 -13.56 6.19 13.16
C VAL A 97 -14.53 6.99 14.04
N SER A 98 -14.40 6.91 15.36
CA SER A 98 -15.22 7.68 16.30
C SER A 98 -15.11 9.18 16.03
N ILE A 99 -13.89 9.70 15.84
CA ILE A 99 -13.65 11.11 15.55
C ILE A 99 -14.21 11.50 14.17
N LEU A 100 -13.99 10.67 13.15
CA LEU A 100 -14.47 10.91 11.79
C LEU A 100 -16.01 10.91 11.72
N GLN A 101 -16.67 10.01 12.44
CA GLN A 101 -18.14 9.96 12.52
C GLN A 101 -18.71 11.16 13.27
N ALA A 102 -18.04 11.66 14.31
CA ALA A 102 -18.46 12.86 15.03
C ALA A 102 -18.32 14.14 14.17
N ASN A 103 -17.28 14.21 13.33
CA ASN A 103 -16.94 15.40 12.55
C ASN A 103 -17.52 15.44 11.14
N HIS A 104 -18.08 14.33 10.65
CA HIS A 104 -18.70 14.28 9.32
C HIS A 104 -20.16 13.82 9.41
N PRO A 105 -21.08 14.48 8.69
CA PRO A 105 -22.49 14.10 8.69
C PRO A 105 -22.68 12.66 8.15
N PRO A 106 -23.72 11.93 8.59
CA PRO A 106 -24.03 10.60 8.06
C PRO A 106 -24.12 10.62 6.53
N ASN A 107 -23.43 9.68 5.87
CA ASN A 107 -23.42 9.56 4.42
C ASN A 107 -23.67 8.09 4.06
N PRO A 108 -24.76 7.75 3.35
CA PRO A 108 -25.10 6.36 3.01
C PRO A 108 -24.09 5.69 2.08
N LYS A 109 -23.23 6.48 1.40
CA LYS A 109 -22.16 6.00 0.54
C LYS A 109 -20.84 5.79 1.28
N ARG A 110 -20.80 5.98 2.61
CA ARG A 110 -19.60 5.82 3.41
C ARG A 110 -19.80 4.73 4.46
N THR A 111 -18.95 3.72 4.41
CA THR A 111 -18.94 2.63 5.38
C THR A 111 -17.62 2.67 6.15
N TYR A 112 -17.70 2.65 7.48
CA TYR A 112 -16.53 2.58 8.34
C TYR A 112 -16.33 1.15 8.83
N HIS A 113 -15.09 0.66 8.77
CA HIS A 113 -14.70 -0.65 9.26
C HIS A 113 -13.60 -0.50 10.32
N VAL A 114 -13.81 -1.14 11.47
CA VAL A 114 -12.90 -1.14 12.62
C VAL A 114 -12.54 -2.58 12.98
N GLY A 115 -11.32 -2.81 13.50
CA GLY A 115 -10.92 -4.11 14.05
C GLY A 115 -10.93 -5.28 13.06
N LEU A 116 -10.75 -5.00 11.76
CA LEU A 116 -10.71 -6.05 10.74
C LEU A 116 -9.42 -6.88 10.84
N SER A 117 -9.56 -8.20 10.69
CA SER A 117 -8.44 -9.09 10.40
C SER A 117 -7.86 -8.83 9.00
N LEU A 118 -6.63 -9.29 8.73
CA LEU A 118 -6.01 -9.15 7.41
C LEU A 118 -6.86 -9.75 6.29
N ALA A 119 -7.53 -10.89 6.53
CA ALA A 119 -8.43 -11.51 5.55
C ALA A 119 -9.68 -10.67 5.26
N GLN A 120 -10.21 -9.99 6.27
CA GLN A 120 -11.33 -9.06 6.09
C GLN A 120 -10.89 -7.79 5.36
N ILE A 121 -9.69 -7.26 5.65
CA ILE A 121 -9.13 -6.13 4.89
C ILE A 121 -8.95 -6.52 3.42
N ALA A 122 -8.37 -7.69 3.14
CA ALA A 122 -8.23 -8.21 1.79
C ALA A 122 -9.59 -8.36 1.09
N THR A 123 -10.63 -8.79 1.81
CA THR A 123 -12.01 -8.85 1.27
C THR A 123 -12.50 -7.46 0.85
N CYS A 124 -12.33 -6.44 1.69
CA CYS A 124 -12.66 -5.05 1.33
C CYS A 124 -11.87 -4.57 0.12
N MET A 125 -10.58 -4.90 0.02
CA MET A 125 -9.76 -4.58 -1.16
C MET A 125 -10.29 -5.26 -2.41
N HIS A 126 -10.65 -6.55 -2.35
CA HIS A 126 -11.17 -7.30 -3.50
C HIS A 126 -12.54 -6.79 -3.98
N GLN A 127 -13.37 -6.29 -3.08
CA GLN A 127 -14.68 -5.69 -3.39
C GLN A 127 -14.60 -4.26 -3.96
N SER A 128 -13.44 -3.61 -3.82
CA SER A 128 -13.20 -2.24 -4.26
C SER A 128 -12.58 -2.17 -5.66
N ASP A 129 -12.88 -1.11 -6.41
CA ASP A 129 -12.42 -0.92 -7.79
C ASP A 129 -11.08 -0.15 -7.83
N VAL A 130 -10.84 0.70 -6.84
CA VAL A 130 -9.64 1.52 -6.65
C VAL A 130 -9.37 1.68 -5.16
N ALA A 131 -8.12 1.93 -4.79
CA ALA A 131 -7.77 2.38 -3.45
C ALA A 131 -7.16 3.78 -3.45
N LEU A 132 -7.49 4.53 -2.41
CA LEU A 132 -6.79 5.73 -1.99
C LEU A 132 -5.97 5.40 -0.74
N LEU A 133 -4.65 5.39 -0.89
CA LEU A 133 -3.73 4.93 0.15
C LEU A 133 -2.64 5.95 0.47
N GLY A 134 -2.13 5.85 1.70
CA GLY A 134 -0.82 6.38 2.04
C GLY A 134 0.28 5.63 1.28
N ALA A 135 1.51 6.14 1.30
CA ALA A 135 2.63 5.47 0.65
C ALA A 135 3.44 4.53 1.58
N GLY A 136 2.76 3.87 2.51
CA GLY A 136 3.33 2.94 3.49
C GLY A 136 3.23 1.47 3.08
N GLY A 137 3.29 0.56 4.06
CA GLY A 137 3.25 -0.89 3.85
C GLY A 137 2.02 -1.41 3.11
N MET A 138 0.85 -0.79 3.32
CA MET A 138 -0.41 -1.17 2.68
C MET A 138 -0.40 -1.01 1.14
N LEU A 139 0.55 -0.26 0.58
CA LEU A 139 0.78 -0.25 -0.87
C LEU A 139 1.05 -1.67 -1.38
N TYR A 140 1.89 -2.44 -0.69
CA TYR A 140 2.26 -3.79 -1.12
C TYR A 140 1.09 -4.77 -1.01
N GLU A 141 0.29 -4.66 0.05
CA GLU A 141 -0.95 -5.43 0.22
C GLU A 141 -1.93 -5.15 -0.93
N ALA A 142 -2.11 -3.90 -1.32
CA ALA A 142 -2.95 -3.52 -2.45
C ALA A 142 -2.40 -3.96 -3.82
N ILE A 143 -1.07 -3.95 -3.99
CA ILE A 143 -0.39 -4.46 -5.21
C ILE A 143 -0.64 -5.98 -5.34
N LEU A 144 -0.53 -6.73 -4.24
CA LEU A 144 -0.84 -8.17 -4.20
C LEU A 144 -2.32 -8.44 -4.52
N ALA A 145 -3.21 -7.58 -4.04
CA ALA A 145 -4.65 -7.64 -4.30
C ALA A 145 -5.05 -7.19 -5.71
N ARG A 146 -4.06 -6.89 -6.59
CA ARG A 146 -4.26 -6.38 -7.95
C ARG A 146 -5.17 -5.16 -7.98
N MET A 147 -5.11 -4.32 -6.96
CA MET A 147 -5.99 -3.17 -6.84
C MET A 147 -5.34 -1.96 -7.51
N PRO A 148 -6.03 -1.26 -8.42
CA PRO A 148 -5.55 0.03 -8.86
C PRO A 148 -5.43 1.00 -7.68
N ILE A 149 -4.31 1.70 -7.57
CA ILE A 149 -3.96 2.53 -6.42
C ILE A 149 -3.74 3.96 -6.88
N LEU A 150 -4.41 4.88 -6.21
CA LEU A 150 -4.08 6.28 -6.16
C LEU A 150 -3.44 6.55 -4.79
N SER A 151 -2.20 7.05 -4.78
CA SER A 151 -1.41 7.16 -3.56
C SER A 151 -0.98 8.59 -3.30
N ILE A 152 -1.13 9.01 -2.03
CA ILE A 152 -0.66 10.30 -1.52
C ILE A 152 0.32 10.02 -0.37
N PRO A 153 1.57 10.52 -0.41
CA PRO A 153 2.53 10.30 0.65
C PRO A 153 2.12 11.08 1.91
N LEU A 154 2.16 10.41 3.07
CA LEU A 154 1.75 11.00 4.35
C LEU A 154 2.93 11.56 5.16
N ALA A 155 4.14 11.13 4.81
CA ALA A 155 5.38 11.53 5.48
C ALA A 155 6.55 11.49 4.50
N SER A 156 7.61 12.27 4.79
CA SER A 156 8.78 12.43 3.91
C SER A 156 9.53 11.12 3.67
N ASN A 157 9.56 10.22 4.66
CA ASN A 157 10.18 8.91 4.53
C ASN A 157 9.47 7.99 3.52
N GLN A 158 8.23 8.29 3.12
CA GLN A 158 7.51 7.51 2.12
C GLN A 158 7.79 7.96 0.68
N LEU A 159 8.35 9.17 0.48
CA LEU A 159 8.53 9.78 -0.84
C LEU A 159 9.38 8.94 -1.81
N PRO A 160 10.54 8.38 -1.41
CA PRO A 160 11.38 7.64 -2.35
C PRO A 160 10.66 6.41 -2.92
N GLN A 161 10.03 5.62 -2.04
CA GLN A 161 9.27 4.44 -2.42
C GLN A 161 8.06 4.81 -3.30
N TRP A 162 7.32 5.84 -2.91
CA TRP A 162 6.15 6.33 -3.65
C TRP A 162 6.52 6.74 -5.08
N GLN A 163 7.56 7.55 -5.25
CA GLN A 163 8.03 7.98 -6.57
C GLN A 163 8.52 6.80 -7.40
N ALA A 164 9.26 5.87 -6.78
CA ALA A 164 9.81 4.71 -7.48
C ALA A 164 8.71 3.76 -7.96
N LEU A 165 7.74 3.41 -7.11
CA LEU A 165 6.60 2.57 -7.49
C LEU A 165 5.72 3.24 -8.54
N SER A 166 5.51 4.55 -8.45
CA SER A 166 4.72 5.28 -9.44
C SER A 166 5.41 5.34 -10.80
N LYS A 167 6.74 5.54 -10.85
CA LYS A 167 7.53 5.47 -12.09
C LYS A 167 7.44 4.10 -12.78
N GLN A 168 7.28 3.02 -12.01
CA GLN A 168 7.05 1.68 -12.56
C GLN A 168 5.61 1.45 -13.02
N GLY A 169 4.71 2.40 -12.76
CA GLY A 169 3.28 2.29 -13.05
C GLY A 169 2.52 1.41 -12.07
N ALA A 170 3.10 1.03 -10.92
CA ALA A 170 2.45 0.17 -9.94
C ALA A 170 1.39 0.90 -9.09
N CYS A 171 1.48 2.24 -9.02
CA CYS A 171 0.48 3.13 -8.45
C CYS A 171 0.48 4.49 -9.17
N TRP A 172 -0.60 5.24 -9.03
CA TRP A 172 -0.70 6.63 -9.48
C TRP A 172 -0.28 7.57 -8.35
N ALA A 173 0.77 8.36 -8.58
CA ALA A 173 1.20 9.41 -7.69
C ALA A 173 0.23 10.59 -7.76
N SER A 174 -0.56 10.81 -6.71
CA SER A 174 -1.54 11.89 -6.64
C SER A 174 -1.16 12.92 -5.57
N SER A 175 -1.91 14.01 -5.54
CA SER A 175 -1.91 15.02 -4.48
C SER A 175 -3.33 15.37 -4.07
N TRP A 176 -3.50 16.15 -3.01
CA TRP A 176 -4.82 16.62 -2.58
C TRP A 176 -5.49 17.52 -3.62
N ASP A 177 -4.72 18.38 -4.28
CA ASP A 177 -5.22 19.31 -5.30
C ASP A 177 -5.67 18.59 -6.57
N HIS A 178 -5.04 17.46 -6.89
CA HIS A 178 -5.32 16.69 -8.10
C HIS A 178 -6.19 15.45 -7.85
N LEU A 179 -6.56 15.14 -6.60
CA LEU A 179 -7.21 13.88 -6.23
C LEU A 179 -8.44 13.55 -7.10
N LEU A 180 -9.34 14.51 -7.33
CA LEU A 180 -10.54 14.28 -8.15
C LEU A 180 -10.20 14.08 -9.63
N THR A 181 -9.28 14.88 -10.16
CA THR A 181 -8.83 14.79 -11.55
C THR A 181 -8.09 13.48 -11.81
N ASP A 182 -7.20 13.07 -10.90
CA ASP A 182 -6.45 11.81 -10.98
C ASP A 182 -7.40 10.61 -10.89
N LEU A 183 -8.41 10.67 -10.03
CA LEU A 183 -9.45 9.65 -9.94
C LEU A 183 -10.27 9.53 -11.24
N GLN A 184 -10.59 10.64 -11.90
CA GLN A 184 -11.27 10.65 -13.21
C GLN A 184 -10.36 10.10 -14.33
N ASN A 185 -9.06 10.36 -14.24
CA ASN A 185 -8.06 9.92 -15.22
C ASN A 185 -7.67 8.44 -15.07
N LEU A 186 -8.10 7.76 -14.00
CA LEU A 186 -7.96 6.30 -13.82
C LEU A 186 -8.92 5.51 -14.73
N SER A 187 -8.74 5.68 -16.03
CA SER A 187 -9.45 4.95 -17.08
C SER A 187 -9.28 3.44 -16.94
N LEU A 188 -10.16 2.67 -17.59
CA LEU A 188 -10.04 1.21 -17.65
C LEU A 188 -8.63 0.80 -18.13
N GLU A 189 -8.14 1.42 -19.19
CA GLU A 189 -6.82 1.14 -19.75
C GLU A 189 -5.69 1.46 -18.75
N ALA A 190 -5.76 2.60 -18.07
CA ALA A 190 -4.77 2.97 -17.06
C ALA A 190 -4.72 1.97 -15.90
N ARG A 191 -5.90 1.54 -15.43
CA ARG A 191 -6.03 0.55 -14.35
C ARG A 191 -5.52 -0.83 -14.77
N THR A 192 -5.80 -1.26 -16.01
CA THR A 192 -5.26 -2.51 -16.56
C THR A 192 -3.73 -2.47 -16.66
N ARG A 193 -3.15 -1.38 -17.19
CA ARG A 193 -1.68 -1.22 -17.24
C ARG A 193 -1.06 -1.25 -15.84
N MET A 194 -1.73 -0.63 -14.86
CA MET A 194 -1.28 -0.63 -13.48
C MET A 194 -1.24 -2.04 -12.90
N GLN A 195 -2.28 -2.85 -13.10
CA GLN A 195 -2.29 -4.25 -12.65
C GLN A 195 -1.16 -5.08 -13.29
N HIS A 196 -0.87 -4.88 -14.57
CA HIS A 196 0.27 -5.54 -15.22
C HIS A 196 1.63 -5.06 -14.66
N ALA A 197 1.75 -3.80 -14.24
CA ALA A 197 2.94 -3.35 -13.51
C ALA A 197 3.05 -4.02 -12.13
N GLN A 198 1.93 -4.12 -11.40
CA GLN A 198 1.84 -4.79 -10.11
C GLN A 198 2.21 -6.29 -10.20
N GLU A 199 1.84 -6.97 -11.28
CA GLU A 199 2.21 -8.37 -11.58
C GLU A 199 3.71 -8.59 -11.65
N ARG A 200 4.43 -7.64 -12.24
CA ARG A 200 5.88 -7.75 -12.47
C ARG A 200 6.72 -7.60 -11.21
N LEU A 201 6.18 -7.04 -10.13
CA LEU A 201 6.93 -6.76 -8.89
C LEU A 201 7.28 -8.01 -8.07
N LYS A 202 6.63 -9.17 -8.32
CA LYS A 202 6.93 -10.46 -7.64
C LYS A 202 7.10 -10.34 -6.12
N ILE A 203 6.24 -9.57 -5.47
CA ILE A 203 6.29 -9.27 -4.03
C ILE A 203 6.33 -10.59 -3.23
N GLY A 204 7.28 -10.69 -2.31
CA GLY A 204 7.46 -11.79 -1.38
C GLY A 204 7.80 -13.14 -2.02
N SER A 205 8.14 -13.17 -3.32
CA SER A 205 8.41 -14.41 -4.06
C SER A 205 9.64 -15.19 -3.59
N GLN A 206 10.59 -14.55 -2.89
CA GLN A 206 11.80 -15.18 -2.37
C GLN A 206 11.79 -15.37 -0.85
N LEU A 207 10.92 -14.67 -0.13
CA LEU A 207 10.94 -14.63 1.34
C LEU A 207 10.97 -16.00 2.00
N GLN A 208 10.06 -16.91 1.61
CA GLN A 208 9.94 -18.21 2.28
C GLN A 208 11.22 -19.04 2.14
N ASN A 209 11.74 -19.17 0.91
CA ASN A 209 12.95 -19.96 0.64
C ASN A 209 14.16 -19.35 1.36
N THR A 210 14.29 -18.02 1.32
CA THR A 210 15.35 -17.30 2.03
C THR A 210 15.30 -17.53 3.54
N LEU A 211 14.13 -17.45 4.16
CA LEU A 211 14.00 -17.73 5.59
C LEU A 211 14.34 -19.19 5.92
N GLN A 212 13.92 -20.15 5.08
CA GLN A 212 14.28 -21.56 5.25
C GLN A 212 15.80 -21.76 5.19
N GLU A 213 16.49 -21.14 4.25
CA GLU A 213 17.95 -21.21 4.14
C GLU A 213 18.65 -20.62 5.38
N ILE A 214 18.20 -19.44 5.85
CA ILE A 214 18.76 -18.81 7.06
C ILE A 214 18.61 -19.72 8.28
N PHE A 215 17.42 -20.27 8.50
CA PHE A 215 17.13 -21.06 9.69
C PHE A 215 17.64 -22.50 9.60
N HIS A 216 17.74 -23.09 8.41
CA HIS A 216 18.26 -24.46 8.23
C HIS A 216 19.79 -24.50 8.16
N ALA A 217 20.46 -23.46 7.66
CA ALA A 217 21.93 -23.35 7.72
C ALA A 217 22.47 -23.10 9.14
N SER A 218 21.58 -22.88 10.11
CA SER A 218 21.90 -22.59 11.51
C SER A 218 21.74 -23.80 12.45
N ILE A 219 21.57 -25.01 11.89
CA ILE A 219 21.52 -26.31 12.60
C ILE A 219 22.70 -27.17 12.11
#